data_AF-A0A921YL42-F1
#
_entry.id   AF-A0A921YL42-F1
#
_cell.length_a   1.000
_cell.length_b   1.000
_cell.length_c   1.000
_cell.angle_alpha   90.00
_cell.angle_beta   90.00
_cell.angle_gamma   90.00
#
_symmetry.space_group_name_H-M   'P 1'
#
loop_
_entity.id
_entity.type
_entity.pdbx_description
1 polymer ?
#
loop_
_entity_poly.entity_id
_entity_poly.type
_entity_poly.pdbx_seq_one_letter_code
_entity_poly.pdbx_strand_id
1 'polypeptide(L)'
;MVAKFVVVLALVAAVNAGDFSSFAYSVADPYTGDFKNQIESRLGDNVQGQYSLLESDGTRRTVDYAAGAEGFNAVVRKDPALIAAAPIITNPYAYPIGLKNIARFAYAAPFPYARYY
;
A
#
# COMPACT_ATOMS: atom_id res chain seq x y z
N MET A 1 -50.48 -0.32 21.30
CA MET A 1 -49.67 0.78 20.69
C MET A 1 -48.17 0.61 20.94
N VAL A 2 -47.74 0.10 22.10
CA VAL A 2 -46.31 -0.16 22.44
C VAL A 2 -45.63 -1.16 21.49
N ALA A 3 -46.29 -2.28 21.12
CA ALA A 3 -45.72 -3.28 20.21
C ALA A 3 -45.39 -2.72 18.80
N LYS A 4 -46.18 -1.75 18.31
CA LYS A 4 -45.96 -1.11 17.01
C LYS A 4 -44.72 -0.19 17.05
N PHE A 5 -44.50 0.50 18.18
CA PHE A 5 -43.32 1.35 18.38
C PHE A 5 -42.03 0.55 18.53
N VAL A 6 -42.06 -0.57 19.25
CA VAL A 6 -40.88 -1.45 19.41
C VAL A 6 -40.48 -2.08 18.07
N VAL A 7 -41.45 -2.51 17.26
CA VAL A 7 -41.18 -3.04 15.91
C VAL A 7 -40.60 -1.96 14.99
N VAL A 8 -41.12 -0.73 15.03
CA VAL A 8 -40.57 0.40 14.25
C VAL A 8 -39.14 0.72 14.69
N LEU A 9 -38.85 0.75 15.99
CA LEU A 9 -37.51 1.05 16.51
C LEU A 9 -36.50 -0.06 16.17
N ALA A 10 -36.92 -1.33 16.25
CA ALA A 10 -36.09 -2.47 15.84
C ALA A 10 -35.83 -2.48 14.32
N LEU A 11 -36.82 -2.10 13.51
CA LEU A 11 -36.65 -1.96 12.06
C LEU A 11 -35.63 -0.87 11.73
N VAL A 12 -35.70 0.30 12.40
CA VAL A 12 -34.76 1.43 12.20
C VAL A 12 -33.32 1.07 12.61
N ALA A 13 -33.13 0.28 13.66
CA ALA A 13 -31.81 -0.16 14.09
C ALA A 13 -31.18 -1.17 13.10
N ALA A 14 -31.96 -2.07 12.52
CA ALA A 14 -31.47 -3.06 11.56
C ALA A 14 -31.01 -2.46 10.23
N VAL A 15 -31.57 -1.31 9.81
CA VAL A 15 -31.15 -0.63 8.56
C VAL A 15 -29.82 0.11 8.67
N ASN A 16 -29.29 0.32 9.88
CA ASN A 16 -28.10 1.15 10.14
C ASN A 16 -26.83 0.35 10.48
N ALA A 17 -26.87 -0.98 10.40
CA ALA A 17 -25.68 -1.82 10.58
C ALA A 17 -24.92 -1.97 9.24
N GLY A 18 -24.26 -0.90 8.80
CA GLY A 18 -23.36 -0.97 7.65
C GLY A 18 -22.06 -1.71 8.02
N ASP A 19 -21.63 -2.64 7.17
CA ASP A 19 -20.36 -3.35 7.36
C ASP A 19 -19.20 -2.35 7.36
N PHE A 20 -18.53 -2.21 8.50
CA PHE A 20 -17.34 -1.37 8.64
C PHE A 20 -16.08 -2.22 8.66
N SER A 21 -15.10 -1.86 7.85
CA SER A 21 -13.76 -2.43 7.91
C SER A 21 -12.70 -1.37 7.62
N SER A 22 -11.52 -1.55 8.18
CA SER A 22 -10.37 -0.69 7.88
C SER A 22 -9.07 -1.47 7.99
N PHE A 23 -8.07 -1.02 7.24
CA PHE A 23 -6.71 -1.52 7.38
C PHE A 23 -5.69 -0.42 7.10
N ALA A 24 -4.49 -0.61 7.63
CA ALA A 24 -3.35 0.22 7.36
C ALA A 24 -2.07 -0.63 7.39
N TYR A 25 -1.14 -0.34 6.49
CA TYR A 25 0.21 -0.91 6.55
C TYR A 25 1.23 0.05 5.94
N SER A 26 2.48 -0.10 6.36
CA SER A 26 3.60 0.63 5.79
C SER A 26 4.85 -0.23 5.71
N VAL A 27 5.71 0.07 4.74
CA VAL A 27 7.04 -0.49 4.60
C VAL A 27 8.01 0.66 4.42
N ALA A 28 9.12 0.62 5.17
CA ALA A 28 10.22 1.56 5.07
C ALA A 28 11.52 0.77 5.15
N ASP A 29 11.93 0.20 4.03
CA ASP A 29 13.13 -0.62 3.92
C ASP A 29 14.18 0.07 3.04
N PRO A 30 15.21 0.69 3.64
CA PRO A 30 16.27 1.33 2.87
C PRO A 30 17.14 0.32 2.11
N TYR A 31 17.21 -0.95 2.52
CA TYR A 31 18.05 -1.94 1.85
C TYR A 31 17.49 -2.37 0.50
N THR A 32 16.17 -2.58 0.43
CA THR A 32 15.48 -2.92 -0.82
C THR A 32 14.98 -1.68 -1.58
N GLY A 33 14.90 -0.52 -0.91
CA GLY A 33 14.31 0.69 -1.47
C GLY A 33 12.77 0.70 -1.43
N ASP A 34 12.14 -0.24 -0.72
CA ASP A 34 10.69 -0.31 -0.58
C ASP A 34 10.20 0.70 0.47
N PHE A 35 9.65 1.81 -0.02
CA PHE A 35 8.97 2.81 0.79
C PHE A 35 7.55 2.95 0.29
N LYS A 36 6.59 2.43 1.08
CA LYS A 36 5.17 2.50 0.76
C LYS A 36 4.30 2.60 2.01
N ASN A 37 3.11 3.15 1.83
CA ASN A 37 2.10 3.25 2.86
C ASN A 37 0.73 3.05 2.21
N GLN A 38 -0.19 2.43 2.92
CA GLN A 38 -1.59 2.32 2.52
C GLN A 38 -2.51 2.39 3.73
N ILE A 39 -3.60 3.12 3.57
CA ILE A 39 -4.73 3.16 4.49
C ILE A 39 -6.02 3.02 3.69
N GLU A 40 -6.97 2.25 4.20
CA GLU A 40 -8.30 2.11 3.62
C GLU A 40 -9.35 1.98 4.72
N SER A 41 -10.51 2.58 4.50
CA SER A 41 -11.71 2.38 5.31
C SER A 41 -12.90 2.12 4.39
N ARG A 42 -13.73 1.16 4.78
CA ARG A 42 -14.98 0.80 4.13
C ARG A 42 -16.14 0.98 5.09
N LEU A 43 -17.24 1.52 4.58
CA LEU A 43 -18.53 1.56 5.25
C LEU A 43 -19.61 1.15 4.24
N GLY A 44 -20.11 -0.09 4.38
CA GLY A 44 -20.98 -0.73 3.41
C GLY A 44 -20.31 -0.82 2.04
N ASP A 45 -20.92 -0.20 1.04
CA ASP A 45 -20.41 -0.15 -0.34
C ASP A 45 -19.46 1.01 -0.62
N ASN A 46 -19.24 1.90 0.34
CA ASN A 46 -18.32 3.03 0.19
C ASN A 46 -16.93 2.66 0.71
N VAL A 47 -15.91 2.89 -0.11
CA VAL A 47 -14.50 2.70 0.21
C VAL A 47 -13.77 4.02 0.01
N GLN A 48 -12.89 4.37 0.93
CA GLN A 48 -11.98 5.49 0.77
C GLN A 48 -10.62 5.13 1.32
N GLY A 49 -9.57 5.67 0.73
CA GLY A 49 -8.23 5.41 1.19
C GLY A 49 -7.17 6.23 0.49
N GLN A 50 -5.95 5.98 0.91
CA GLN A 50 -4.76 6.53 0.28
C GLN A 50 -3.71 5.45 0.19
N TYR A 51 -2.96 5.41 -0.91
CA TYR A 51 -1.68 4.72 -0.94
C TYR A 51 -0.57 5.65 -1.43
N SER A 52 0.65 5.35 -1.01
CA SER A 52 1.84 5.97 -1.56
C SER A 52 2.94 4.94 -1.78
N LEU A 53 3.74 5.13 -2.82
CA LEU A 53 4.96 4.36 -3.05
C LEU A 53 6.06 5.25 -3.62
N LEU A 54 7.30 4.90 -3.30
CA LEU A 54 8.47 5.41 -4.00
C LEU A 54 8.60 4.72 -5.36
N GLU A 55 8.61 5.52 -6.42
CA GLU A 55 8.89 5.06 -7.78
C GLU A 55 10.40 4.98 -8.05
N SER A 56 10.78 4.16 -9.04
CA SER A 56 12.17 3.97 -9.44
C SER A 56 12.87 5.23 -9.95
N ASP A 57 12.09 6.26 -10.34
CA ASP A 57 12.61 7.55 -10.76
C ASP A 57 12.89 8.51 -9.60
N GLY A 58 12.75 8.05 -8.34
CA GLY A 58 13.00 8.84 -7.13
C GLY A 58 11.84 9.76 -6.74
N THR A 59 10.68 9.63 -7.37
CA THR A 59 9.47 10.36 -6.96
C THR A 59 8.58 9.51 -6.07
N ARG A 60 7.77 10.15 -5.24
CA ARG A 60 6.69 9.51 -4.50
C ARG A 60 5.39 9.72 -5.28
N ARG A 61 4.75 8.61 -5.66
CA ARG A 61 3.34 8.64 -6.06
C ARG A 61 2.48 8.57 -4.83
N THR A 62 1.50 9.45 -4.73
CA THR A 62 0.42 9.39 -3.73
C THR A 62 -0.91 9.36 -4.46
N VAL A 63 -1.78 8.44 -4.10
CA VAL A 63 -3.12 8.31 -4.69
C VAL A 63 -4.13 8.33 -3.58
N ASP A 64 -4.95 9.38 -3.55
CA ASP A 64 -6.18 9.40 -2.76
C ASP A 64 -7.29 8.82 -3.63
N TYR A 65 -8.05 7.87 -3.10
CA TYR A 65 -9.11 7.20 -3.85
C TYR A 65 -10.38 7.07 -3.02
N ALA A 66 -11.51 7.06 -3.74
CA ALA A 66 -12.83 6.77 -3.22
C ALA A 66 -13.59 5.91 -4.23
N ALA A 67 -14.36 4.93 -3.73
CA ALA A 67 -15.26 4.12 -4.52
C ALA A 67 -16.62 4.04 -3.83
N GLY A 68 -17.70 4.14 -4.59
CA GLY A 68 -19.06 4.04 -4.08
C GLY A 68 -20.07 3.98 -5.23
N ALA A 69 -21.28 4.48 -5.00
CA ALA A 69 -22.34 4.48 -6.02
C ALA A 69 -21.95 5.22 -7.32
N GLU A 70 -21.14 6.27 -7.20
CA GLU A 70 -20.63 7.07 -8.34
C GLU A 70 -19.44 6.40 -9.07
N GLY A 71 -19.11 5.16 -8.71
CA GLY A 71 -17.94 4.45 -9.23
C GLY A 71 -16.65 4.82 -8.51
N PHE A 72 -15.51 4.51 -9.14
CA PHE A 72 -14.18 4.74 -8.60
C PHE A 72 -13.62 6.08 -9.08
N ASN A 73 -13.14 6.89 -8.14
CA ASN A 73 -12.48 8.17 -8.39
C ASN A 73 -11.15 8.22 -7.65
N ALA A 74 -10.11 8.78 -8.29
CA ALA A 74 -8.80 8.92 -7.69
C ALA A 74 -8.11 10.22 -8.08
N VAL A 75 -7.37 10.80 -7.13
CA VAL A 75 -6.48 11.94 -7.33
C VAL A 75 -5.05 11.48 -7.15
N VAL A 76 -4.25 11.57 -8.21
CA VAL A 76 -2.86 11.14 -8.23
C VAL A 76 -1.94 12.35 -8.13
N ARG A 77 -1.03 12.32 -7.16
CA ARG A 77 0.07 13.29 -6.99
C ARG A 77 1.41 12.59 -7.15
N LYS A 78 2.38 13.30 -7.74
CA LYS A 78 3.73 12.82 -7.96
C LYS A 78 4.72 13.90 -7.52
N ASP A 79 5.42 13.65 -6.42
CA ASP A 79 6.29 14.62 -5.77
C ASP A 79 7.74 14.07 -5.69
N PRO A 80 8.80 14.89 -5.78
CA PRO A 80 10.16 14.43 -5.52
C PRO A 80 10.28 13.82 -4.12
N ALA A 81 10.82 12.61 -4.01
CA ALA A 81 11.02 11.97 -2.71
C ALA A 81 12.46 12.24 -2.23
N LEU A 82 12.61 13.06 -1.19
CA LEU A 82 13.88 13.21 -0.49
C LEU A 82 14.10 11.97 0.38
N ILE A 83 14.77 10.96 -0.15
CA ILE A 83 15.12 9.75 0.61
C ILE A 83 16.63 9.66 0.64
N ALA A 84 17.19 9.59 1.85
CA ALA A 84 18.62 9.36 2.03
C ALA A 84 18.99 8.04 1.36
N ALA A 85 19.91 8.09 0.41
CA ALA A 85 20.41 6.88 -0.24
C ALA A 85 20.95 5.93 0.83
N ALA A 86 20.52 4.67 0.79
CA ALA A 86 21.09 3.66 1.66
C ALA A 86 22.59 3.54 1.39
N PRO A 87 23.42 3.35 2.42
CA PRO A 87 24.85 3.19 2.23
C PRO A 87 25.12 1.98 1.34
N ILE A 88 25.97 2.15 0.33
CA ILE A 88 26.47 1.04 -0.47
C ILE A 88 27.30 0.13 0.45
N ILE A 89 26.76 -1.03 0.83
CA ILE A 89 27.54 -2.06 1.52
C ILE A 89 28.40 -2.76 0.48
N THR A 90 29.66 -2.34 0.37
CA THR A 90 30.67 -3.08 -0.41
C THR A 90 31.01 -4.33 0.39
N ASN A 91 30.54 -5.51 -0.02
CA ASN A 91 30.93 -6.76 0.64
C ASN A 91 32.44 -6.98 0.41
N PRO A 92 33.29 -6.99 1.45
CA PRO A 92 34.74 -7.11 1.29
C PRO A 92 35.21 -8.49 0.79
N TYR A 93 34.30 -9.46 0.66
CA TYR A 93 34.57 -10.82 0.18
C TYR A 93 34.14 -11.07 -1.27
N ALA A 94 33.85 -10.03 -2.04
CA ALA A 94 33.56 -10.19 -3.46
C ALA A 94 34.84 -10.59 -4.22
N TYR A 95 34.95 -11.86 -4.61
CA TYR A 95 35.99 -12.31 -5.54
C TYR A 95 35.83 -11.60 -6.89
N PRO A 96 36.93 -11.17 -7.54
CA PRO A 96 36.83 -10.43 -8.78
C PRO A 96 36.35 -11.35 -9.91
N ILE A 97 35.04 -11.35 -10.17
CA ILE A 97 34.55 -11.79 -11.48
C ILE A 97 34.89 -10.68 -12.47
N GLY A 98 35.95 -10.91 -13.23
CA GLY A 98 36.39 -10.00 -14.30
C GLY A 98 35.33 -9.90 -15.39
N LEU A 99 34.39 -8.96 -15.25
CA LEU A 99 33.45 -8.60 -16.30
C LEU A 99 33.68 -7.13 -16.67
N LYS A 100 34.56 -6.92 -17.65
CA LYS A 100 34.71 -5.63 -18.32
C LYS A 100 33.41 -5.35 -19.08
N ASN A 101 32.61 -4.44 -18.55
CA ASN A 101 31.38 -3.88 -19.12
C ASN A 101 30.10 -4.73 -18.98
N ILE A 102 29.30 -4.41 -17.94
CA ILE A 102 27.84 -4.37 -18.08
C ILE A 102 27.33 -3.04 -17.52
N ALA A 103 26.97 -2.14 -18.43
CA ALA A 103 26.11 -1.03 -18.09
C ALA A 103 24.70 -1.59 -17.83
N ARG A 104 24.09 -1.07 -16.76
CA ARG A 104 22.67 -1.21 -16.36
C ARG A 104 22.31 -2.54 -15.71
N PHE A 105 21.99 -2.42 -14.42
CA PHE A 105 21.50 -3.45 -13.53
C PHE A 105 20.37 -4.26 -14.17
N ALA A 106 20.64 -5.54 -14.45
CA ALA A 106 19.61 -6.52 -14.71
C ALA A 106 18.85 -6.79 -13.40
N TYR A 107 17.52 -6.75 -13.45
CA TYR A 107 16.68 -7.19 -12.35
C TYR A 107 16.93 -8.69 -12.10
N ALA A 108 17.55 -9.00 -10.96
CA ALA A 108 17.66 -10.38 -10.49
C ALA A 108 16.30 -10.80 -9.92
N ALA A 109 15.71 -11.86 -10.48
CA ALA A 109 14.48 -12.46 -9.96
C ALA A 109 14.73 -13.03 -8.54
N PRO A 110 13.75 -12.93 -7.62
CA PRO A 110 13.96 -13.36 -6.24
C PRO A 110 14.00 -14.89 -6.11
N PHE A 111 14.90 -15.35 -5.24
CA PHE A 111 15.06 -16.75 -4.85
C PHE A 111 13.79 -17.28 -4.17
N PRO A 112 13.39 -18.54 -4.42
CA PRO A 112 12.29 -19.16 -3.70
C PRO A 112 12.71 -19.44 -2.25
N TYR A 113 12.04 -18.81 -1.28
CA TYR A 113 12.26 -19.10 0.13
C TYR A 113 11.72 -20.51 0.46
N ALA A 114 12.60 -21.35 1.02
CA ALA A 114 12.26 -22.67 1.53
C ALA A 114 11.41 -22.56 2.79
N ARG A 115 10.30 -23.32 2.81
CA ARG A 115 9.38 -23.45 3.93
C ARG A 115 9.93 -24.48 4.90
N TYR A 116 10.27 -24.06 6.12
CA TYR A 116 10.50 -24.99 7.23
C TYR A 116 9.15 -25.29 7.90
N TYR A 117 8.83 -26.58 8.03
CA TYR A 117 7.74 -27.09 8.87
C TYR A 117 8.21 -27.18 10.31
#